data_AF-A0A416JZ12-F1
#
_entry.id   AF-A0A416JZ12-F1
#
_cell.length_a   1.000
_cell.length_b   1.000
_cell.length_c   1.000
_cell.angle_alpha   90.00
_cell.angle_beta   90.00
_cell.angle_gamma   90.00
#
_symmetry.space_group_name_H-M   'P 1'
#
loop_
_entity.id
_entity.type
_entity.pdbx_description
1 polymer ?
#
loop_
_entity_poly.entity_id
_entity_poly.type
_entity_poly.pdbx_seq_one_letter_code
_entity_poly.pdbx_strand_id
1 'polypeptide(L)'
;MKSFSTVKGNVNITLDMSRFKRQFQRAQYQLDGAVMESMVPFMPMITGSFINTTCAASAAVQGSGVVYAAYGPQGRFLYEGKGMVDEQTGSPWARRGAKKVLVSQYGGKTRAKERLEYTRQAHPKAQAEWFEAAKKADEKAWIHLVKETAGGGKRG
;
A
#
# COMPACT_ATOMS: atom_id res chain seq x y z
N MET A 1 7.72 21.17 22.51
CA MET A 1 6.66 21.88 21.75
C MET A 1 7.35 23.06 21.05
N LYS A 2 7.23 23.23 19.72
CA LYS A 2 7.93 24.31 19.00
C LYS A 2 6.91 25.34 18.50
N SER A 3 6.76 26.42 19.25
CA SER A 3 6.09 27.65 18.81
C SER A 3 7.09 28.48 18.00
N PHE A 4 6.66 29.05 16.88
CA PHE A 4 7.46 30.05 16.18
C PHE A 4 7.05 31.42 16.70
N SER A 5 8.04 32.16 17.22
CA SER A 5 7.90 33.52 17.71
C SER A 5 8.96 34.37 17.02
N THR A 6 8.54 35.41 16.31
CA THR A 6 9.43 36.41 15.70
C THR A 6 8.99 37.79 16.15
N VAL A 7 9.93 38.59 16.63
CA VAL A 7 9.70 39.97 17.05
C VAL A 7 10.22 40.91 15.96
N LYS A 8 9.36 41.80 15.45
CA LYS A 8 9.74 42.90 14.54
C LYS A 8 9.09 44.18 15.07
N GLY A 9 9.84 44.96 15.85
CA GLY A 9 9.27 46.09 16.61
C GLY A 9 8.36 45.63 17.77
N ASN A 10 7.36 46.44 18.15
CA ASN A 10 6.43 46.16 19.27
C ASN A 10 5.34 45.11 18.94
N VAL A 11 5.44 44.39 17.83
CA VAL A 11 4.45 43.38 17.42
C VAL A 11 4.98 41.99 17.73
N ASN A 12 4.25 41.28 18.61
CA ASN A 12 4.48 39.87 18.92
C ASN A 12 3.50 39.01 18.13
N ILE A 13 4.03 38.20 17.20
CA ILE A 13 3.24 37.20 16.49
C ILE A 13 3.59 35.82 17.06
N THR A 14 2.60 35.16 17.67
CA THR A 14 2.71 33.78 18.14
C THR A 14 1.84 32.90 17.27
N LEU A 15 2.44 31.95 16.55
CA LEU A 15 1.73 31.00 15.71
C LEU A 15 1.56 29.67 16.45
N ASP A 16 0.32 29.26 16.68
CA ASP A 16 0.01 27.93 17.21
C ASP A 16 0.08 26.87 16.09
N MET A 17 1.14 26.06 16.13
CA MET A 17 1.38 24.96 15.19
C MET A 17 0.56 23.70 15.51
N SER A 18 -0.18 23.66 16.62
CA SER A 18 -0.99 22.51 17.04
C SER A 18 -2.08 22.17 16.01
N ARG A 19 -2.70 23.21 15.41
CA ARG A 19 -3.69 23.06 14.33
C ARG A 19 -3.09 22.36 13.12
N PHE A 20 -1.92 22.82 12.67
CA PHE A 20 -1.23 22.23 11.51
C PHE A 20 -0.88 20.76 11.75
N LYS A 21 -0.34 20.43 12.93
CA LYS A 21 -0.02 19.04 13.28
C LYS A 21 -1.25 18.12 13.18
N ARG A 22 -2.40 18.56 13.68
CA ARG A 22 -3.65 17.78 13.64
C ARG A 22 -4.18 17.61 12.21
N GLN A 23 -4.12 18.66 11.40
CA GLN A 23 -4.53 18.61 10.00
C GLN A 23 -3.62 17.68 9.19
N PHE A 24 -2.30 17.73 9.41
CA PHE A 24 -1.35 16.82 8.75
C PHE A 24 -1.55 15.36 9.18
N GLN A 25 -1.76 15.10 10.47
CA GLN A 25 -2.06 13.74 10.96
C GLN A 25 -3.35 13.18 10.33
N ARG A 26 -4.39 14.01 10.23
CA ARG A 26 -5.65 13.63 9.59
C ARG A 26 -5.49 13.40 8.10
N ALA A 27 -4.75 14.27 7.41
CA ALA A 27 -4.46 14.11 6.00
C ALA A 27 -3.67 12.84 5.72
N GLN A 28 -2.68 12.50 6.57
CA GLN A 28 -1.92 11.25 6.46
C GLN A 28 -2.83 10.04 6.64
N TYR A 29 -3.66 10.02 7.68
CA TYR A 29 -4.60 8.94 7.93
C TYR A 29 -5.55 8.70 6.73
N GLN A 30 -6.08 9.79 6.17
CA GLN A 30 -6.96 9.71 5.00
C GLN A 30 -6.23 9.24 3.74
N LEU A 31 -5.01 9.73 3.52
CA LEU A 31 -4.18 9.33 2.39
C LEU A 31 -3.84 7.83 2.45
N ASP A 32 -3.38 7.35 3.61
CA ASP A 32 -3.01 5.95 3.80
C ASP A 32 -4.20 5.01 3.50
N GLY A 33 -5.40 5.39 3.96
CA GLY A 33 -6.63 4.66 3.67
C GLY A 33 -7.02 4.70 2.19
N ALA A 34 -6.97 5.87 1.56
CA ALA A 34 -7.30 6.05 0.15
C ALA A 34 -6.36 5.25 -0.77
N VAL A 35 -5.06 5.22 -0.46
CA VAL A 35 -4.08 4.42 -1.20
C VAL A 35 -4.42 2.93 -1.12
N MET A 36 -4.74 2.42 0.07
CA MET A 36 -5.13 1.03 0.25
C MET A 36 -6.42 0.70 -0.53
N GLU A 37 -7.44 1.56 -0.43
CA GLU A 37 -8.71 1.38 -1.14
C GLU A 37 -8.53 1.38 -2.66
N SER A 38 -7.76 2.34 -3.19
CA SER A 38 -7.41 2.42 -4.62
C SER A 38 -6.68 1.17 -5.13
N MET A 39 -5.91 0.47 -4.28
CA MET A 39 -5.24 -0.77 -4.66
C MET A 39 -6.20 -1.96 -4.81
N VAL A 40 -7.27 -2.03 -4.02
CA VAL A 40 -8.14 -3.23 -3.93
C VAL A 40 -8.59 -3.74 -5.30
N PRO A 41 -9.13 -2.93 -6.23
CA PRO A 41 -9.62 -3.42 -7.54
C PRO A 41 -8.54 -4.01 -8.46
N PHE A 42 -7.27 -3.73 -8.18
CA PHE A 42 -6.12 -4.23 -8.94
C PHE A 42 -5.45 -5.44 -8.27
N MET A 43 -5.79 -5.75 -7.02
CA MET A 43 -5.29 -6.90 -6.31
C MET A 43 -5.93 -8.20 -6.81
N PRO A 44 -5.21 -9.33 -6.82
CA PRO A 44 -5.79 -10.62 -7.17
C PRO A 44 -6.79 -11.08 -6.10
N MET A 45 -7.97 -11.51 -6.55
CA MET A 45 -9.05 -12.00 -5.69
C MET A 45 -9.51 -13.39 -6.13
N ILE A 46 -9.22 -14.39 -5.31
CA ILE A 46 -9.80 -15.74 -5.41
C ILE A 46 -10.83 -15.92 -4.30
N THR A 47 -10.39 -15.85 -3.04
CA THR A 47 -11.26 -16.00 -1.85
C THR A 47 -11.39 -14.71 -1.03
N GLY A 48 -10.66 -13.65 -1.39
CA GLY A 48 -10.62 -12.37 -0.66
C GLY A 48 -9.71 -12.35 0.58
N SER A 49 -9.28 -13.50 1.11
CA SER A 49 -8.44 -13.57 2.33
C SER A 49 -7.16 -12.74 2.23
N PHE A 50 -6.45 -12.79 1.09
CA PHE A 50 -5.25 -12.00 0.86
C PHE A 50 -5.49 -10.49 0.96
N ILE A 51 -6.57 -10.02 0.36
CA ILE A 51 -6.97 -8.62 0.38
C ILE A 51 -7.31 -8.23 1.82
N ASN A 52 -8.15 -9.01 2.50
CA ASN A 52 -8.54 -8.74 3.88
C ASN A 52 -7.34 -8.65 4.82
N THR A 53 -6.37 -9.56 4.72
CA THR A 53 -5.16 -9.50 5.55
C THR A 53 -4.28 -8.30 5.22
N THR A 54 -4.22 -7.90 3.95
CA THR A 54 -3.44 -6.74 3.51
C THR A 54 -4.11 -5.44 3.97
N CYS A 55 -5.43 -5.31 3.81
CA CYS A 55 -6.21 -4.20 4.33
C CYS A 55 -6.09 -4.09 5.85
N ALA A 56 -6.20 -5.20 6.58
CA ALA A 56 -6.06 -5.22 8.03
C ALA A 56 -4.67 -4.79 8.49
N ALA A 57 -3.60 -5.28 7.83
CA ALA A 57 -2.24 -4.87 8.13
C ALA A 57 -2.01 -3.38 7.83
N SER A 58 -2.53 -2.86 6.72
CA SER A 58 -2.46 -1.44 6.36
C SER A 58 -3.26 -0.57 7.33
N ALA A 59 -4.45 -1.00 7.75
CA ALA A 59 -5.25 -0.30 8.74
C ALA A 59 -4.53 -0.18 10.10
N ALA A 60 -3.78 -1.22 10.50
CA ALA A 60 -3.02 -1.20 11.75
C ALA A 60 -1.88 -0.16 11.77
N VAL A 61 -1.39 0.26 10.59
CA VAL A 61 -0.34 1.29 10.46
C VAL A 61 -0.89 2.61 9.88
N GLN A 62 -2.20 2.73 9.73
CA GLN A 62 -2.81 3.90 9.09
C GLN A 62 -2.54 5.19 9.88
N GLY A 63 -2.13 6.24 9.17
CA GLY A 63 -1.69 7.51 9.76
C GLY A 63 -0.18 7.56 10.03
N SER A 64 0.56 6.47 9.82
CA SER A 64 2.03 6.46 9.90
C SER A 64 2.71 6.91 8.61
N GLY A 65 1.99 6.98 7.49
CA GLY A 65 2.57 7.17 6.16
C GLY A 65 3.07 5.88 5.51
N VAL A 66 2.75 4.73 6.09
CA VAL A 66 3.08 3.41 5.56
C VAL A 66 1.79 2.71 5.16
N VAL A 67 1.78 2.10 3.97
CA VAL A 67 0.70 1.24 3.49
C VAL A 67 1.33 -0.05 2.99
N TYR A 68 0.81 -1.21 3.43
CA TYR A 68 1.23 -2.49 2.89
C TYR A 68 0.55 -2.71 1.55
N ALA A 69 1.32 -2.72 0.47
CA ALA A 69 0.80 -3.13 -0.84
C ALA A 69 0.43 -4.63 -0.84
N ALA A 70 1.19 -5.46 -0.12
CA ALA A 70 0.98 -6.89 -0.06
C ALA A 70 1.40 -7.44 1.32
N TYR A 71 0.53 -8.19 2.00
CA TYR A 71 0.85 -8.75 3.31
C TYR A 71 0.86 -10.28 3.32
N GLY A 72 1.73 -10.86 4.16
CA GLY A 72 1.88 -12.30 4.37
C GLY A 72 2.85 -13.00 3.40
N PRO A 73 3.03 -14.32 3.55
CA PRO A 73 4.04 -15.11 2.81
C PRO A 73 3.87 -15.06 1.29
N GLN A 74 2.64 -14.80 0.84
CA GLN A 74 2.29 -14.72 -0.57
C GLN A 74 2.42 -13.31 -1.17
N GLY A 75 2.58 -12.29 -0.34
CA GLY A 75 2.54 -10.91 -0.80
C GLY A 75 3.61 -10.59 -1.84
N ARG A 76 4.87 -11.01 -1.61
CA ARG A 76 5.98 -10.69 -2.52
C ARG A 76 5.78 -11.23 -3.93
N PHE A 77 5.46 -12.51 -4.06
CA PHE A 77 5.36 -13.14 -5.38
C PHE A 77 4.12 -12.69 -6.15
N LEU A 78 3.01 -12.44 -5.44
CA LEU A 78 1.81 -11.86 -6.03
C LEU A 78 2.07 -10.40 -6.45
N TYR A 79 2.77 -9.62 -5.65
CA TYR A 79 3.07 -8.24 -6.03
C TYR A 79 3.99 -8.18 -7.26
N GLU A 80 5.07 -8.95 -7.26
CA GLU A 80 6.02 -8.99 -8.39
C GLU A 80 5.47 -9.71 -9.64
N GLY A 81 4.36 -10.46 -9.52
CA GLY A 81 3.83 -11.23 -10.65
C GLY A 81 4.71 -12.40 -11.09
N LYS A 82 5.57 -12.90 -10.21
CA LYS A 82 6.52 -13.97 -10.51
C LYS A 82 6.16 -15.23 -9.76
N GLY A 83 6.15 -16.35 -10.46
CA GLY A 83 6.02 -17.66 -9.84
C GLY A 83 7.19 -17.95 -8.92
N MET A 84 6.90 -18.45 -7.73
CA MET A 84 7.91 -18.95 -6.80
C MET A 84 7.62 -20.41 -6.44
N VAL A 85 8.67 -21.21 -6.38
CA VAL A 85 8.62 -22.65 -6.10
C VAL A 85 9.57 -23.03 -4.97
N ASP A 86 9.31 -24.17 -4.34
CA ASP A 86 10.24 -24.82 -3.42
C ASP A 86 11.56 -25.12 -4.16
N GLU A 87 12.68 -24.78 -3.54
CA GLU A 87 14.01 -24.97 -4.12
C GLU A 87 14.33 -26.44 -4.43
N GLN A 88 13.80 -27.40 -3.66
CA GLN A 88 14.10 -28.83 -3.85
C GLN A 88 13.02 -29.56 -4.66
N THR A 89 11.74 -29.21 -4.50
CA THR A 89 10.66 -29.94 -5.16
C THR A 89 10.14 -29.27 -6.43
N GLY A 90 10.45 -27.99 -6.65
CA GLY A 90 9.89 -27.21 -7.76
C GLY A 90 8.38 -26.97 -7.64
N SER A 91 7.79 -27.26 -6.48
CA SER A 91 6.36 -27.08 -6.22
C SER A 91 6.01 -25.63 -5.87
N PRO A 92 4.92 -25.06 -6.41
CA PRO A 92 4.36 -23.79 -5.94
C PRO A 92 3.99 -23.83 -4.45
N TRP A 93 3.67 -25.01 -3.91
CA TRP A 93 3.43 -25.27 -2.49
C TRP A 93 4.73 -25.75 -1.86
N ALA A 94 5.41 -24.83 -1.16
CA ALA A 94 6.66 -25.12 -0.48
C ALA A 94 6.44 -25.93 0.79
N ARG A 95 7.44 -26.75 1.14
CA ARG A 95 7.43 -27.50 2.39
C ARG A 95 7.48 -26.55 3.58
N ARG A 96 6.98 -26.99 4.74
CA ARG A 96 7.00 -26.18 5.96
C ARG A 96 8.46 -25.81 6.31
N GLY A 97 8.73 -24.52 6.48
CA GLY A 97 10.07 -23.99 6.77
C GLY A 97 10.99 -23.88 5.57
N ALA A 98 10.57 -24.29 4.38
CA ALA A 98 11.37 -24.17 3.17
C ALA A 98 11.34 -22.76 2.58
N LYS A 99 12.48 -22.33 2.05
CA LYS A 99 12.61 -21.09 1.29
C LYS A 99 12.03 -21.31 -0.11
N LYS A 100 11.31 -20.31 -0.61
CA LYS A 100 10.89 -20.26 -2.01
C LYS A 100 11.93 -19.52 -2.86
N VAL A 101 12.17 -20.04 -4.07
CA VAL A 101 13.00 -19.41 -5.10
C VAL A 101 12.14 -19.02 -6.31
N LEU A 102 12.58 -18.07 -7.11
CA LEU A 102 11.90 -17.74 -8.36
C LEU A 102 11.91 -18.97 -9.28
N VAL A 103 10.84 -19.16 -10.05
CA VAL A 103 10.78 -20.23 -11.07
C VAL A 103 11.95 -20.14 -12.06
N SER A 104 12.37 -18.92 -12.42
CA SER A 104 13.55 -18.69 -13.29
C SER A 104 14.89 -19.10 -12.66
N GLN A 105 14.94 -19.23 -11.34
CA GLN A 105 16.12 -19.67 -10.60
C GLN A 105 16.09 -21.18 -10.30
N TYR A 106 14.97 -21.85 -10.55
CA TYR A 106 14.84 -23.28 -10.33
C TYR A 106 15.44 -24.06 -11.50
N GLY A 107 16.55 -24.78 -11.25
CA GLY A 107 17.27 -25.54 -12.26
C GLY A 107 16.62 -26.87 -12.67
N GLY A 108 15.45 -27.21 -12.14
CA GLY A 108 14.72 -28.46 -12.42
C GLY A 108 13.49 -28.27 -13.30
N LYS A 109 12.87 -29.39 -13.70
CA LYS A 109 11.57 -29.34 -14.40
C LYS A 109 10.46 -28.97 -13.42
N THR A 110 9.73 -27.89 -13.68
CA THR A 110 8.51 -27.52 -12.93
C THR A 110 7.37 -27.20 -13.90
N ARG A 111 6.13 -27.40 -13.44
CA ARG A 111 4.91 -26.95 -14.13
C ARG A 111 4.50 -25.53 -13.72
N ALA A 112 5.18 -24.93 -12.75
CA ALA A 112 4.91 -23.58 -12.31
C ALA A 112 5.24 -22.57 -13.42
N LYS A 113 4.37 -21.59 -13.62
CA LYS A 113 4.62 -20.51 -14.57
C LYS A 113 5.60 -19.50 -13.97
N GLU A 114 6.52 -18.98 -14.80
CA GLU A 114 7.45 -17.94 -14.38
C GLU A 114 6.75 -16.61 -14.10
N ARG A 115 5.77 -16.25 -14.93
CA ARG A 115 4.86 -15.13 -14.68
C ARG A 115 3.49 -15.64 -14.25
N LEU A 116 2.94 -15.00 -13.22
CA LEU A 116 1.62 -15.33 -12.72
C LEU A 116 0.54 -14.74 -13.61
N GLU A 117 -0.51 -15.52 -13.81
CA GLU A 117 -1.75 -15.05 -14.42
C GLU A 117 -2.79 -14.88 -13.31
N TYR A 118 -3.37 -13.69 -13.24
CA TYR A 118 -4.43 -13.38 -12.28
C TYR A 118 -5.78 -13.64 -12.88
N THR A 119 -6.66 -14.27 -12.10
CA THR A 119 -8.09 -14.30 -12.43
C THR A 119 -8.65 -12.89 -12.43
N ARG A 120 -9.49 -12.61 -13.42
CA ARG A 120 -10.16 -11.31 -13.61
C ARG A 120 -11.66 -11.37 -13.34
N GLN A 121 -12.15 -12.48 -12.76
CA GLN A 121 -13.56 -12.70 -12.51
C GLN A 121 -14.13 -11.72 -11.48
N ALA A 122 -13.51 -11.63 -10.30
CA ALA A 122 -13.94 -10.70 -9.26
C ALA A 122 -13.35 -9.30 -9.49
N HIS A 123 -12.07 -9.22 -9.85
CA HIS A 123 -11.35 -7.97 -10.10
C HIS A 123 -10.88 -7.91 -11.55
N PRO A 124 -11.63 -7.27 -12.47
CA PRO A 124 -11.28 -7.21 -13.89
C PRO A 124 -9.93 -6.57 -14.18
N LYS A 125 -9.47 -5.70 -13.27
CA LYS A 125 -8.20 -4.96 -13.37
C LYS A 125 -7.05 -5.66 -12.63
N ALA A 126 -7.24 -6.90 -12.16
CA ALA A 126 -6.20 -7.62 -11.42
C ALA A 126 -4.90 -7.73 -12.22
N GLN A 127 -3.80 -7.26 -11.64
CA GLN A 127 -2.47 -7.25 -12.24
C GLN A 127 -1.36 -7.23 -11.19
N ALA A 128 -0.13 -7.49 -11.60
CA ALA A 128 1.05 -7.32 -10.75
C ALA A 128 1.31 -5.82 -10.51
N GLU A 129 2.10 -5.50 -9.49
CA GLU A 129 2.49 -4.12 -9.15
C GLU A 129 1.27 -3.19 -9.02
N TRP A 130 0.22 -3.69 -8.36
CA TRP A 130 -1.08 -3.01 -8.28
C TRP A 130 -1.04 -1.64 -7.60
N PHE A 131 0.00 -1.34 -6.80
CA PHE A 131 0.21 0.02 -6.29
C PHE A 131 0.51 1.00 -7.42
N GLU A 132 1.35 0.62 -8.40
CA GLU A 132 1.66 1.49 -9.55
C GLU A 132 0.42 1.71 -10.41
N ALA A 133 -0.39 0.65 -10.57
CA ALA A 133 -1.67 0.77 -11.27
C ALA A 133 -2.66 1.70 -10.54
N ALA A 134 -2.77 1.57 -9.21
CA ALA A 134 -3.59 2.42 -8.37
C ALA A 134 -3.11 3.88 -8.39
N LYS A 135 -1.80 4.10 -8.27
CA LYS A 135 -1.18 5.42 -8.36
C LYS A 135 -1.46 6.07 -9.70
N LYS A 136 -1.27 5.34 -10.81
CA LYS A 136 -1.58 5.85 -12.14
C LYS A 136 -3.05 6.26 -12.29
N ALA A 137 -3.96 5.57 -11.62
CA ALA A 137 -5.38 5.88 -11.64
C ALA A 137 -5.74 7.08 -10.74
N ASP A 138 -5.27 7.08 -9.50
CA ASP A 138 -5.87 7.88 -8.42
C ASP A 138 -4.90 8.89 -7.76
N GLU A 139 -3.65 9.00 -8.21
CA GLU A 139 -2.66 9.93 -7.63
C GLU A 139 -3.18 11.38 -7.53
N LYS A 140 -3.89 11.85 -8.57
CA LYS A 140 -4.49 13.19 -8.55
C LYS A 140 -5.57 13.34 -7.48
N ALA A 141 -6.37 12.30 -7.26
CA ALA A 141 -7.40 12.28 -6.23
C ALA A 141 -6.77 12.26 -4.83
N TRP A 142 -5.70 11.48 -4.63
CA TRP A 142 -4.95 11.44 -3.38
C TRP A 142 -4.35 12.81 -3.03
N ILE A 143 -3.75 13.50 -4.01
CA ILE A 143 -3.20 14.85 -3.81
C ILE A 143 -4.32 15.84 -3.47
N HIS A 144 -5.46 15.75 -4.14
CA HIS A 144 -6.62 16.61 -3.86
C HIS A 144 -7.14 16.41 -2.43
N LEU A 145 -7.32 15.15 -2.02
CA LEU A 145 -7.75 14.77 -0.67
C LEU A 145 -6.82 15.35 0.41
N VAL A 146 -5.50 15.21 0.22
CA VAL A 146 -4.52 15.75 1.16
C VAL A 146 -4.56 17.27 1.21
N LYS A 147 -4.69 17.94 0.06
CA LYS A 147 -4.76 19.41 -0.01
C LYS A 147 -5.99 19.95 0.70
N GLU A 148 -7.14 19.31 0.55
CA GLU A 148 -8.38 19.71 1.21
C GLU A 148 -8.22 19.66 2.74
N THR A 149 -7.68 18.56 3.25
CA THR A 149 -7.54 18.34 4.69
C THR A 149 -6.39 19.15 5.31
N ALA A 150 -5.21 19.17 4.67
CA ALA A 150 -4.04 19.88 5.19
C ALA A 150 -4.12 21.41 4.98
N GLY A 151 -4.75 21.87 3.88
CA GLY A 151 -4.82 23.27 3.47
C GLY A 151 -5.86 24.13 4.22
N GLY A 152 -6.68 23.54 5.09
CA GLY A 152 -7.63 24.28 5.93
C GLY A 152 -9.10 24.18 5.51
N GLY A 153 -9.50 23.06 4.89
CA GLY A 153 -10.88 22.72 4.51
C GLY A 153 -11.82 22.55 5.71
N LYS A 154 -12.24 23.68 6.27
CA LYS A 154 -13.56 24.00 6.83
C LYS A 154 -13.41 25.37 7.48
N ARG A 155 -13.88 26.40 6.76
CA ARG A 155 -14.23 27.67 7.38
C ARG A 155 -15.45 27.36 8.24
N GLY A 156 -15.22 27.22 9.54
CA GLY A 156 -16.29 27.31 10.53
C GLY A 156 -16.85 28.72 10.55
#